data_AF-D3G138-F1
#
_entry.id   AF-D3G138-F1
#
_cell.length_a   1.000
_cell.length_b   1.000
_cell.length_c   1.000
_cell.angle_alpha   90.00
_cell.angle_beta   90.00
_cell.angle_gamma   90.00
#
_symmetry.space_group_name_H-M   'P 1'
#
loop_
_entity.id
_entity.type
_entity.pdbx_description
1 polymer ?
#
loop_
_entity_poly.entity_id
_entity_poly.type
_entity_poly.pdbx_seq_one_letter_code
_entity_poly.pdbx_strand_id
1 'polypeptide(L)'
;MSQHRALETVQHCEAICEFTEYSILQMDSSSHRKEQLRLLRDCADICMLTAKYMARCSVFAKSLASLCAHICEVCGNHCLHHPDEVSQRCGQMCLHCAQECRAFAMGA
;
A
#
# COMPACT_ATOMS: atom_id res chain seq x y z
N MET A 1 2.70 12.06 17.32
CA MET A 1 1.79 10.90 17.41
C MET A 1 1.25 10.52 16.03
N SER A 2 0.71 11.44 15.22
CA SER A 2 0.19 11.14 13.86
C SER A 2 1.24 10.55 12.91
N GLN A 3 2.49 11.05 12.93
CA GLN A 3 3.59 10.52 12.10
C GLN A 3 3.96 9.07 12.39
N HIS A 4 3.92 8.63 13.66
CA HIS A 4 4.31 7.27 14.02
C HIS A 4 3.26 6.25 13.54
N ARG A 5 1.98 6.59 13.71
CA ARG A 5 0.86 5.79 13.21
C ARG A 5 0.90 5.65 11.68
N ALA A 6 1.06 6.75 10.95
CA ALA A 6 1.16 6.70 9.49
C ALA A 6 2.36 5.86 9.03
N LEU A 7 3.50 5.95 9.70
CA LEU A 7 4.68 5.14 9.40
C LEU A 7 4.40 3.63 9.56
N GLU A 8 3.83 3.22 10.70
CA GLU A 8 3.49 1.81 10.95
C GLU A 8 2.49 1.28 9.93
N THR A 9 1.45 2.07 9.60
CA THR A 9 0.46 1.72 8.59
C THR A 9 1.10 1.50 7.22
N VAL A 10 2.01 2.38 6.81
CA VAL A 10 2.69 2.28 5.50
C VAL A 10 3.62 1.06 5.45
N GLN A 11 4.36 0.78 6.53
CA GLN A 11 5.20 -0.41 6.63
C GLN A 11 4.39 -1.71 6.57
N HIS A 12 3.24 -1.74 7.25
CA HIS A 12 2.34 -2.88 7.17
C HIS A 12 1.74 -3.05 5.77
N CYS A 13 1.39 -1.94 5.11
CA CYS A 13 0.87 -1.95 3.75
C CYS A 13 1.89 -2.46 2.73
N GLU A 14 3.17 -2.09 2.86
CA GLU A 14 4.25 -2.68 2.06
C GLU A 14 4.28 -4.20 2.23
N ALA A 15 4.42 -4.67 3.48
CA ALA A 15 4.59 -6.08 3.77
C ALA A 15 3.42 -6.95 3.28
N ILE A 16 2.19 -6.46 3.39
CA ILE A 16 1.01 -7.21 2.91
C ILE A 16 0.93 -7.24 1.38
N CYS A 17 1.36 -6.17 0.69
CA CYS A 17 1.39 -6.14 -0.76
C CYS A 17 2.40 -7.16 -1.32
N GLU A 18 3.62 -7.18 -0.78
CA GLU A 18 4.66 -8.17 -1.10
C GLU A 18 4.17 -9.61 -0.86
N PHE A 19 3.58 -9.86 0.31
CA PHE A 19 3.04 -11.17 0.65
C PHE A 19 1.91 -11.61 -0.30
N THR A 20 1.05 -10.67 -0.69
CA THR A 20 -0.07 -10.94 -1.61
C THR A 20 0.44 -11.20 -3.01
N GLU A 21 1.46 -10.47 -3.48
CA GLU A 21 2.11 -10.73 -4.77
C GLU A 21 2.68 -12.15 -4.82
N TYR A 22 3.47 -12.52 -3.80
CA TYR A 22 3.99 -13.88 -3.66
C TYR A 22 2.87 -14.92 -3.64
N SER A 23 1.82 -14.70 -2.84
CA SER A 23 0.69 -15.63 -2.73
C SER A 23 0.00 -15.87 -4.07
N ILE A 24 -0.21 -14.81 -4.86
CA ILE A 24 -0.84 -14.90 -6.19
C ILE A 24 0.05 -15.67 -7.16
N LEU A 25 1.37 -15.43 -7.15
CA LEU A 25 2.30 -16.13 -8.03
C LEU A 25 2.31 -17.65 -7.80
N GLN A 26 1.98 -18.09 -6.60
CA GLN A 26 1.87 -19.51 -6.24
C GLN A 26 0.51 -20.14 -6.62
N MET A 27 -0.46 -19.36 -7.11
CA MET A 27 -1.78 -19.86 -7.52
C MET A 27 -1.78 -20.28 -9.00
N ASP A 28 -2.53 -21.34 -9.33
CA ASP A 28 -2.72 -21.79 -10.72
C ASP A 28 -3.40 -20.73 -11.62
N SER A 29 -4.14 -19.79 -11.03
CA SER A 29 -4.87 -18.72 -11.72
C SER A 29 -4.06 -17.42 -11.93
N SER A 30 -2.76 -17.42 -11.60
CA SER A 30 -1.89 -16.23 -11.64
C SER A 30 -1.85 -15.52 -13.01
N SER A 31 -2.06 -16.25 -14.11
CA SER A 31 -2.07 -15.71 -15.47
C SER A 31 -3.14 -14.63 -15.70
N HIS A 32 -4.24 -14.66 -14.94
CA HIS A 32 -5.34 -13.69 -14.99
C HIS A 32 -5.18 -12.53 -13.99
N ARG A 33 -4.08 -12.50 -13.23
CA ARG A 33 -3.86 -11.56 -12.11
C ARG A 33 -2.77 -10.52 -12.41
N LYS A 34 -2.36 -10.40 -13.68
CA LYS A 34 -1.24 -9.54 -14.13
C LYS A 34 -1.37 -8.09 -13.67
N GLU A 35 -2.59 -7.54 -13.71
CA GLU A 35 -2.79 -6.15 -13.31
C GLU A 35 -2.66 -5.97 -11.80
N GLN A 36 -3.24 -6.88 -11.01
CA GLN A 36 -3.05 -6.88 -9.57
C GLN A 36 -1.58 -7.02 -9.20
N LEU A 37 -0.82 -7.91 -9.84
CA LEU A 37 0.62 -8.09 -9.58
C LEU A 37 1.40 -6.79 -9.81
N ARG A 38 1.12 -6.05 -10.88
CA ARG A 38 1.75 -4.74 -11.14
C ARG A 38 1.41 -3.73 -10.04
N LEU A 39 0.13 -3.62 -9.69
CA LEU A 39 -0.33 -2.67 -8.68
C LEU A 39 0.19 -2.99 -7.28
N LEU A 40 0.28 -4.28 -6.93
CA LEU A 40 0.86 -4.74 -5.66
C LEU A 40 2.33 -4.31 -5.55
N ARG A 41 3.10 -4.49 -6.62
CA ARG A 41 4.50 -4.08 -6.68
C ARG A 41 4.68 -2.57 -6.61
N ASP A 42 3.91 -1.82 -7.40
CA ASP A 42 3.91 -0.35 -7.34
C ASP A 42 3.56 0.16 -5.94
N CYS A 43 2.58 -0.49 -5.29
CA CYS A 43 2.15 -0.16 -3.93
C CYS A 43 3.21 -0.49 -2.88
N ALA A 44 3.86 -1.65 -2.98
CA ALA A 44 4.94 -2.03 -2.07
C ALA A 44 6.12 -1.05 -2.18
N ASP A 45 6.58 -0.74 -3.40
CA ASP A 45 7.71 0.14 -3.66
C ASP A 45 7.45 1.57 -3.14
N ILE A 46 6.27 2.14 -3.41
CA ILE A 46 5.95 3.49 -2.91
C ILE A 46 5.76 3.51 -1.40
N CYS A 47 5.17 2.48 -0.79
CA CYS A 47 5.04 2.38 0.66
C CYS A 47 6.42 2.35 1.32
N MET A 48 7.31 1.48 0.84
CA MET A 48 8.69 1.35 1.34
C MET A 48 9.47 2.67 1.23
N LEU A 49 9.36 3.38 0.10
CA LEU A 49 9.99 4.69 -0.07
C LEU A 49 9.39 5.74 0.88
N THR A 50 8.06 5.76 1.01
CA THR A 50 7.34 6.71 1.87
C THR A 50 7.71 6.49 3.34
N ALA A 51 7.75 5.25 3.81
CA ALA A 51 8.15 4.88 5.17
C ALA A 51 9.56 5.38 5.49
N LYS A 52 10.54 5.17 4.59
CA LYS A 52 11.92 5.66 4.76
C LYS A 52 11.98 7.18 4.94
N TYR A 53 11.15 7.93 4.21
CA TYR A 53 11.14 9.39 4.27
C TYR A 53 10.38 9.91 5.48
N MET A 54 9.30 9.24 5.89
CA MET A 54 8.61 9.50 7.15
C MET A 54 9.53 9.25 8.36
N ALA A 55 10.25 8.13 8.40
CA ALA A 55 11.10 7.73 9.53
C ALA A 55 12.23 8.73 9.82
N ARG A 56 12.77 9.39 8.79
CA ARG A 56 13.83 10.40 8.93
C ARG A 56 13.33 11.85 8.92
N CYS A 57 12.03 12.05 9.12
CA CYS A 57 11.38 13.38 9.13
C CYS A 57 11.74 14.24 7.90
N SER A 58 11.78 13.62 6.71
CA SER A 58 12.17 14.33 5.49
C SER A 58 11.16 15.42 5.12
N VAL A 59 11.65 16.56 4.63
CA VAL A 59 10.80 17.62 4.05
C VAL A 59 9.94 17.14 2.87
N PHE A 60 10.31 16.03 2.23
CA PHE A 60 9.57 15.44 1.11
C PHE A 60 8.53 14.39 1.56
N ALA A 61 8.45 14.07 2.85
CA ALA A 61 7.59 13.00 3.35
C ALA A 61 6.10 13.24 3.02
N LYS A 62 5.62 14.49 3.08
CA LYS A 62 4.23 14.81 2.75
C LYS A 62 3.90 14.63 1.27
N SER A 63 4.82 15.03 0.38
CA SER A 63 4.65 14.83 -1.06
C SER A 63 4.62 13.34 -1.42
N LEU A 64 5.52 12.54 -0.81
CA LEU A 64 5.51 11.09 -0.99
C LEU A 64 4.24 10.46 -0.41
N ALA A 65 3.78 10.87 0.77
CA ALA A 65 2.54 10.38 1.36
C ALA A 65 1.33 10.66 0.45
N SER A 66 1.27 11.84 -0.19
CA SER A 66 0.20 12.15 -1.15
C SER A 66 0.19 11.18 -2.34
N LEU A 67 1.35 10.85 -2.90
CA LEU A 67 1.46 9.88 -3.99
C LEU A 67 1.16 8.46 -3.52
N CYS A 68 1.71 8.07 -2.37
CA CYS A 68 1.47 6.80 -1.71
C CYS A 68 -0.03 6.56 -1.52
N ALA A 69 -0.77 7.59 -1.06
CA ALA A 69 -2.20 7.48 -0.87
C ALA A 69 -2.96 7.17 -2.16
N HIS A 70 -2.60 7.83 -3.27
CA HIS A 70 -3.23 7.59 -4.55
C HIS A 70 -2.97 6.15 -5.04
N ILE A 71 -1.73 5.68 -4.98
CA ILE A 71 -1.36 4.33 -5.40
C ILE A 71 -2.03 3.27 -4.52
N CYS A 72 -2.03 3.48 -3.20
CA CYS A 72 -2.71 2.60 -2.25
C CYS A 72 -4.23 2.53 -2.52
N GLU A 73 -4.87 3.62 -2.90
CA GLU A 73 -6.30 3.62 -3.26
C GLU A 73 -6.58 2.83 -4.54
N VAL A 74 -5.74 2.99 -5.57
CA VAL A 74 -5.87 2.23 -6.83
C VAL A 74 -5.64 0.74 -6.58
N CYS A 75 -4.56 0.38 -5.87
CA CYS A 75 -4.24 -1.00 -5.52
C CYS A 75 -5.34 -1.63 -4.67
N GLY A 76 -5.81 -0.90 -3.64
CA GLY A 76 -6.85 -1.36 -2.73
C GLY A 76 -8.16 -1.69 -3.43
N ASN A 77 -8.65 -0.76 -4.26
CA ASN A 77 -9.87 -0.98 -5.05
C ASN A 77 -9.72 -2.16 -6.03
N HIS A 78 -8.54 -2.32 -6.66
CA HIS A 78 -8.30 -3.44 -7.56
C HIS A 78 -8.29 -4.79 -6.81
N CYS A 79 -7.61 -4.86 -5.67
CA CYS A 79 -7.54 -6.08 -4.86
C CYS A 79 -8.92 -6.56 -4.39
N LEU A 80 -9.83 -5.63 -4.05
CA LEU A 80 -11.18 -5.96 -3.59
C LEU A 80 -12.08 -6.60 -4.66
N HIS A 81 -11.72 -6.53 -5.95
CA HIS A 81 -12.42 -7.27 -7.00
C HIS A 81 -12.18 -8.79 -6.96
N HIS A 82 -11.13 -9.24 -6.24
CA HIS A 82 -10.79 -10.65 -6.14
C HIS A 82 -11.33 -11.24 -4.83
N PRO A 83 -12.12 -12.33 -4.88
CA PRO A 83 -12.83 -12.84 -3.69
C PRO A 83 -11.93 -13.63 -2.73
N ASP A 84 -10.68 -13.91 -3.10
CA ASP A 84 -9.76 -14.64 -2.24
C ASP A 84 -9.32 -13.81 -1.02
N GLU A 85 -9.04 -14.52 0.07
CA GLU A 85 -8.74 -13.92 1.36
C GLU A 85 -7.50 -13.02 1.34
N VAL A 86 -6.44 -13.43 0.63
CA VAL A 86 -5.19 -12.65 0.56
C VAL A 86 -5.43 -11.30 -0.12
N SER A 87 -6.24 -11.26 -1.17
CA SER A 87 -6.60 -10.01 -1.86
C SER A 87 -7.56 -9.15 -1.08
N GLN A 88 -8.55 -9.73 -0.41
CA GLN A 88 -9.48 -8.96 0.42
C GLN A 88 -8.75 -8.27 1.58
N ARG A 89 -7.84 -8.99 2.26
CA ARG A 89 -7.01 -8.42 3.34
C ARG A 89 -6.09 -7.32 2.82
N CYS A 90 -5.40 -7.57 1.70
CA CYS A 90 -4.55 -6.57 1.06
C CYS A 90 -5.35 -5.31 0.67
N GLY A 91 -6.52 -5.49 0.06
CA GLY A 91 -7.38 -4.41 -0.38
C GLY A 91 -7.80 -3.48 0.77
N GLN A 92 -8.27 -4.06 1.88
CA GLN A 92 -8.64 -3.30 3.07
C GLN A 92 -7.45 -2.55 3.68
N MET A 93 -6.28 -3.19 3.76
CA MET A 93 -5.07 -2.56 4.28
C MET A 93 -4.60 -1.40 3.39
N CYS A 94 -4.62 -1.58 2.06
CA CYS A 94 -4.28 -0.52 1.12
C CYS A 94 -5.21 0.69 1.25
N LEU A 95 -6.53 0.47 1.36
CA LEU A 95 -7.48 1.58 1.55
C LEU A 95 -7.28 2.29 2.90
N HIS A 96 -6.94 1.55 3.96
CA HIS A 96 -6.59 2.16 5.25
C HIS A 96 -5.29 2.98 5.14
N CYS A 97 -4.26 2.44 4.46
CA CYS A 97 -3.01 3.14 4.20
C CYS A 97 -3.23 4.45 3.42
N ALA A 98 -4.12 4.43 2.41
CA ALA A 98 -4.48 5.61 1.66
C ALA A 98 -5.08 6.72 2.53
N GLN A 99 -5.92 6.36 3.50
CA GLN A 99 -6.53 7.29 4.44
C GLN A 99 -5.48 7.93 5.38
N GLU A 100 -4.63 7.12 6.00
CA GLU A 100 -3.58 7.62 6.91
C GLU A 100 -2.54 8.47 6.16
N CYS A 101 -2.16 8.09 4.95
CA CYS A 101 -1.26 8.87 4.11
C CYS A 101 -1.86 10.23 3.72
N ARG A 102 -3.15 10.29 3.37
CA ARG A 102 -3.86 11.57 3.13
C ARG A 102 -3.88 12.45 4.36
N ALA A 103 -4.20 11.90 5.52
CA ALA A 103 -4.22 12.64 6.78
C ALA A 103 -2.83 13.24 7.10
N PHE A 104 -1.78 12.42 6.99
CA PHE A 104 -0.40 12.86 7.20
C PHE A 104 0.01 13.96 6.21
N ALA A 105 -0.33 13.81 4.92
CA ALA A 105 0.01 14.79 3.88
C ALA A 105 -0.62 16.17 4.16
N MET A 106 -1.86 16.21 4.65
CA MET A 106 -2.55 17.46 5.01
C MET A 106 -2.05 18.11 6.32
N GLY A 107 -1.18 17.42 7.07
CA GLY A 107 -0.67 17.91 8.36
C GLY A 107 -1.65 17.74 9.52
N ALA A 108 -2.52 16.73 9.45
CA ALA A 108 -3.38 16.33 10.56
C ALA A 108 -2.63 15.51 11.63
#